data_AF-A0A938MUQ1-F1
#
_entry.id   AF-A0A938MUQ1-F1
#
_cell.length_a   1.000
_cell.length_b   1.000
_cell.length_c   1.000
_cell.angle_alpha   90.00
_cell.angle_beta   90.00
_cell.angle_gamma   90.00
#
_symmetry.space_group_name_H-M   'P 1'
#
loop_
_entity.id
_entity.type
_entity.pdbx_description
1 polymer ?
#
loop_
_entity_poly.entity_id
_entity_poly.type
_entity_poly.pdbx_seq_one_letter_code
_entity_poly.pdbx_strand_id
1 'polypeptide(L)'
;MFGDRYLAGDHPVIVLQAVKPWIDAVAVQPGDRYSPLYPPGTEFPNAEIEMLRTVTGKPVLICDHAISFPTAAHPLTIFKQMPDEPSAAEATRRFLAAAFAKPWMLGYLRCQ
;
A
#
# COMPACT_ATOMS: atom_id res chain seq x y z
N MET A 1 5.44 9.82 -14.59
CA MET A 1 5.46 10.47 -13.26
C MET A 1 4.42 9.82 -12.35
N PHE A 2 4.75 9.47 -11.10
CA PHE A 2 3.90 8.66 -10.21
C PHE A 2 3.25 9.43 -9.02
N GLY A 3 3.37 10.76 -9.00
CA GLY A 3 2.91 11.58 -7.87
C GLY A 3 3.78 11.42 -6.62
N ASP A 4 3.19 11.70 -5.45
CA ASP A 4 3.93 11.97 -4.20
C ASP A 4 3.91 10.81 -3.19
N ARG A 5 3.65 9.56 -3.63
CA ARG A 5 3.62 8.36 -2.76
C ARG A 5 2.67 8.49 -1.57
N TYR A 6 1.39 8.69 -1.86
CA TYR A 6 0.36 8.92 -0.86
C TYR A 6 0.26 7.79 0.16
N LEU A 7 -0.10 8.10 1.40
CA LEU A 7 -0.45 7.08 2.39
C LEU A 7 -1.93 6.71 2.25
N ALA A 8 -2.26 5.42 2.19
CA ALA A 8 -3.64 4.95 2.18
C ALA A 8 -4.37 5.44 3.44
N GLY A 9 -5.47 6.16 3.24
CA GLY A 9 -6.22 6.80 4.33
C GLY A 9 -5.82 8.25 4.61
N ASP A 10 -4.71 8.75 4.05
CA ASP A 10 -4.27 10.15 4.15
C ASP A 10 -3.95 10.74 2.78
N HIS A 11 -5.00 10.89 1.99
CA HIS A 11 -4.94 11.44 0.63
C HIS A 11 -6.24 12.20 0.31
N PRO A 12 -6.36 13.47 0.76
CA PRO A 12 -7.57 14.25 0.54
C PRO A 12 -7.96 14.33 -0.94
N VAL A 13 -9.25 14.15 -1.25
CA VAL A 13 -9.76 14.13 -2.63
C VAL A 13 -9.35 15.37 -3.42
N ILE A 14 -9.32 16.54 -2.78
CA ILE A 14 -8.90 17.80 -3.43
C ILE A 14 -7.44 17.75 -3.92
N VAL A 15 -6.55 17.10 -3.17
CA VAL A 15 -5.14 16.91 -3.57
C VAL A 15 -5.06 15.95 -4.76
N LEU A 16 -5.82 14.84 -4.71
CA LEU A 16 -5.89 13.86 -5.80
C LEU A 16 -6.45 14.46 -7.10
N GLN A 17 -7.43 15.36 -6.99
CA GLN A 17 -7.96 16.08 -8.15
C GLN A 17 -6.95 17.09 -8.70
N ALA A 18 -6.25 17.81 -7.83
CA ALA A 18 -5.23 18.78 -8.23
C ALA A 18 -4.03 18.13 -8.94
N VAL A 19 -3.61 16.94 -8.50
CA VAL A 19 -2.44 16.23 -9.08
C VAL A 19 -2.76 15.54 -10.40
N LYS A 20 -4.03 15.14 -10.62
CA LYS A 20 -4.50 14.34 -11.76
C LYS A 20 -3.95 14.73 -13.14
N PRO A 21 -3.90 16.03 -13.55
CA PRO A 21 -3.40 16.40 -14.87
C PRO A 21 -1.88 16.25 -15.03
N TRP A 22 -1.15 16.09 -13.92
CA TRP A 22 0.31 16.06 -13.90
C TRP A 22 0.89 14.64 -13.82
N ILE A 23 0.11 13.66 -13.35
CA ILE A 23 0.58 12.29 -13.12
C ILE A 23 0.13 11.30 -14.19
N ASP A 24 0.95 10.28 -14.41
CA ASP A 24 0.64 9.14 -15.29
C ASP A 24 0.07 7.95 -14.50
N ALA A 25 0.49 7.80 -13.25
CA ALA A 25 0.01 6.81 -12.30
C ALA A 25 0.07 7.36 -10.87
N VAL A 26 -0.56 6.66 -9.92
CA VAL A 26 -0.55 7.00 -8.50
C VAL A 26 0.31 6.00 -7.74
N ALA A 27 1.43 6.44 -7.18
CA ALA A 27 2.15 5.68 -6.17
C ALA A 27 1.46 5.83 -4.80
N VAL A 28 1.25 4.71 -4.10
CA VAL A 28 0.58 4.69 -2.79
C VAL A 28 1.24 3.68 -1.84
N GLN A 29 1.34 4.06 -0.57
CA GLN A 29 1.73 3.22 0.55
C GLN A 29 0.44 2.63 1.16
N PRO A 30 0.27 1.31 1.24
CA PRO A 30 -1.02 0.65 1.51
C PRO A 30 -1.43 0.63 2.99
N GLY A 31 -0.82 1.47 3.83
CA GLY A 31 -1.11 1.57 5.25
C GLY A 31 0.15 1.81 6.08
N ASP A 32 -0.04 2.02 7.38
CA ASP A 32 1.04 2.24 8.36
C ASP A 32 0.72 1.49 9.68
N ARG A 33 1.60 1.61 10.68
CA ARG A 33 1.45 1.03 12.02
C ARG A 33 0.34 1.66 12.87
N TYR A 34 -0.18 2.82 12.49
CA TYR A 34 -1.15 3.59 13.28
C TYR A 34 -2.60 3.10 13.10
N SER A 35 -2.85 1.80 13.23
CA SER A 35 -4.23 1.28 13.25
C SER A 35 -4.98 1.74 14.52
N PRO A 36 -6.28 2.13 14.45
CA PRO A 36 -7.16 2.11 13.28
C PRO A 36 -7.19 3.43 12.48
N LEU A 37 -6.28 4.38 12.75
CA LEU A 37 -6.25 5.66 12.01
C LEU A 37 -6.01 5.45 10.52
N TYR A 38 -5.16 4.48 10.17
CA TYR A 38 -4.91 4.04 8.79
C TYR A 38 -5.19 2.55 8.61
N PRO A 39 -5.50 2.09 7.37
CA PRO A 39 -5.59 0.68 7.07
C PRO A 39 -4.32 -0.08 7.49
N PRO A 40 -4.44 -1.33 7.95
CA PRO A 40 -3.27 -2.13 8.26
C PRO A 40 -2.54 -2.52 6.97
N GLY A 41 -1.23 -2.28 6.90
CA GLY A 41 -0.41 -2.71 5.75
C GLY A 41 -0.36 -4.24 5.56
N THR A 42 -0.76 -5.04 6.55
CA THR A 42 -0.77 -6.51 6.44
C THR A 42 -1.84 -7.05 5.50
N GLU A 43 -2.79 -6.22 5.07
CA GLU A 43 -3.89 -6.60 4.17
C GLU A 43 -4.01 -5.57 3.04
N PHE A 44 -4.49 -5.98 1.87
CA PHE A 44 -4.67 -5.06 0.75
C PHE A 44 -5.84 -4.11 1.03
N PRO A 45 -5.63 -2.79 1.14
CA PRO A 45 -6.68 -1.82 1.48
C PRO A 45 -7.57 -1.53 0.25
N ASN A 46 -8.41 -2.51 -0.11
CA ASN A 46 -9.13 -2.48 -1.38
C ASN A 46 -9.99 -1.21 -1.55
N ALA A 47 -10.68 -0.76 -0.51
CA ALA A 47 -11.58 0.39 -0.60
C ALA A 47 -10.83 1.69 -0.89
N GLU A 48 -9.71 1.92 -0.22
CA GLU A 48 -8.88 3.11 -0.36
C GLU A 48 -8.22 3.16 -1.74
N ILE A 49 -7.73 2.01 -2.22
CA ILE A 49 -7.09 1.91 -3.53
C ILE A 49 -8.10 2.09 -4.67
N GLU A 50 -9.30 1.51 -4.56
CA GLU A 50 -10.39 1.73 -5.52
C GLU A 50 -10.84 3.20 -5.55
N MET A 51 -10.86 3.86 -4.38
CA MET A 51 -11.16 5.29 -4.30
C MET A 51 -10.09 6.13 -5.02
N LEU A 52 -8.81 5.87 -4.77
CA LEU A 52 -7.70 6.53 -5.48
C LEU A 52 -7.82 6.36 -7.01
N ARG A 53 -8.09 5.14 -7.47
CA ARG A 53 -8.29 4.83 -8.89
C ARG A 53 -9.50 5.56 -9.47
N THR A 54 -10.60 5.64 -8.72
CA THR A 54 -11.84 6.31 -9.13
C THR A 54 -11.65 7.81 -9.29
N VAL A 55 -11.04 8.46 -8.30
CA VAL A 55 -10.84 9.92 -8.30
C VAL A 55 -9.85 10.35 -9.39
N THR A 56 -8.71 9.67 -9.47
CA THR A 56 -7.63 10.07 -10.39
C THR A 56 -7.87 9.59 -11.81
N GLY A 57 -8.54 8.46 -12.00
CA GLY A 57 -8.65 7.83 -13.30
C GLY A 57 -7.37 7.08 -13.74
N LYS A 58 -6.32 7.04 -12.90
CA LYS A 58 -4.98 6.61 -13.27
C LYS A 58 -4.64 5.22 -12.71
N PRO A 59 -3.78 4.43 -13.37
CA PRO A 59 -3.23 3.20 -12.80
C PRO A 59 -2.54 3.44 -11.45
N VAL A 60 -2.41 2.39 -10.64
CA VAL A 60 -1.85 2.48 -9.28
C VAL A 60 -0.59 1.64 -9.16
N LEU A 61 0.40 2.13 -8.41
CA LEU A 61 1.63 1.44 -8.03
C LEU A 61 1.70 1.36 -6.51
N ILE A 62 1.80 0.16 -5.93
CA ILE A 62 2.09 0.02 -4.49
C ILE A 62 3.58 0.30 -4.27
N CYS A 63 3.90 1.18 -3.32
CA CYS A 63 5.26 1.56 -2.97
C CYS A 63 5.45 1.59 -1.46
N ASP A 64 6.72 1.66 -1.04
CA ASP A 64 7.16 1.82 0.35
C ASP A 64 6.44 0.88 1.34
N HIS A 65 6.27 -0.39 0.96
CA HIS A 65 5.53 -1.38 1.75
C HIS A 65 6.34 -2.66 2.08
N ALA A 66 6.19 -3.19 3.30
CA ALA A 66 6.61 -4.54 3.62
C ALA A 66 5.75 -5.16 4.73
N ILE A 67 5.48 -6.45 4.59
CA ILE A 67 4.94 -7.30 5.64
C ILE A 67 6.11 -8.06 6.23
N SER A 68 6.31 -7.93 7.53
CA SER A 68 7.52 -8.39 8.23
C SER A 68 7.17 -9.16 9.49
N PHE A 69 8.17 -9.79 10.08
CA PHE A 69 8.08 -10.59 11.30
C PHE A 69 9.32 -10.33 12.17
N PRO A 70 9.25 -10.50 13.50
CA PRO A 70 10.40 -10.33 14.37
C PRO A 70 11.40 -11.49 14.19
N THR A 71 12.69 -11.17 14.32
CA THR A 71 13.76 -12.17 14.47
C THR A 71 14.55 -11.90 15.76
N ALA A 72 15.40 -12.84 16.18
CA ALA A 72 16.26 -12.60 17.34
C ALA A 72 17.21 -11.39 17.16
N ALA A 73 17.69 -11.15 15.93
CA ALA A 73 18.54 -10.00 15.59
C ALA A 73 17.74 -8.70 15.41
N HIS A 74 16.48 -8.81 14.98
CA HIS A 74 15.58 -7.69 14.70
C HIS A 74 14.21 -7.94 15.34
N PRO A 75 14.07 -7.73 16.66
CA PRO A 75 12.83 -8.04 17.37
C PRO A 75 11.69 -7.05 17.08
N LEU A 76 12.00 -5.87 16.53
CA LEU A 76 11.03 -4.84 16.20
C LEU A 76 11.15 -4.46 14.71
N THR A 77 10.02 -4.26 14.05
CA THR A 77 9.96 -3.73 12.68
C THR A 77 9.10 -2.47 12.64
N ILE A 78 9.16 -1.74 11.53
CA ILE A 78 8.48 -0.43 11.38
C ILE A 78 6.96 -0.61 11.29
N PHE A 79 6.50 -1.64 10.57
CA PHE A 79 5.09 -1.90 10.33
C PHE A 79 4.53 -2.95 11.30
N LYS A 80 3.22 -3.19 11.22
CA LYS A 80 2.59 -4.29 11.96
C LYS A 80 3.31 -5.62 11.66
N GLN A 81 3.81 -6.26 12.71
CA GLN A 81 4.54 -7.52 12.62
C GLN A 81 3.57 -8.70 12.55
N MET A 82 3.85 -9.61 11.63
CA MET A 82 3.33 -10.97 11.65
C MET A 82 4.12 -11.78 12.70
N PRO A 83 3.52 -12.85 13.27
CA PRO A 83 4.15 -13.59 14.35
C PRO A 83 5.43 -14.33 13.93
N ASP A 84 5.52 -14.76 12.68
CA ASP A 84 6.63 -15.56 12.15
C ASP A 84 6.79 -15.42 10.63
N GLU A 85 7.85 -16.01 10.10
CA GLU A 85 8.18 -16.02 8.66
C GLU A 85 7.07 -16.62 7.79
N PRO A 86 6.50 -17.82 8.10
CA PRO A 86 5.40 -18.36 7.31
C PRO A 86 4.18 -17.44 7.26
N SER A 87 3.83 -16.80 8.38
CA SER A 87 2.71 -15.87 8.45
C SER A 87 2.96 -14.62 7.61
N ALA A 88 4.19 -14.08 7.62
CA ALA A 88 4.57 -12.96 6.76
C ALA A 88 4.55 -13.32 5.28
N ALA A 89 5.02 -14.51 4.92
CA ALA A 89 5.00 -15.01 3.56
C ALA A 89 3.56 -15.17 3.05
N GLU A 90 2.68 -15.77 3.84
CA GLU A 90 1.27 -15.96 3.47
C GLU A 90 0.51 -14.62 3.36
N ALA A 91 0.74 -13.70 4.30
CA ALA A 91 0.14 -12.36 4.23
C ALA A 91 0.63 -11.59 2.99
N THR A 92 1.93 -11.67 2.67
CA THR A 92 2.49 -11.08 1.44
C THR A 92 1.85 -11.69 0.19
N ARG A 93 1.73 -13.02 0.14
CA ARG A 93 1.10 -13.72 -0.98
C ARG A 93 -0.35 -13.27 -1.18
N ARG A 94 -1.14 -13.20 -0.11
CA ARG A 94 -2.54 -12.73 -0.15
C ARG A 94 -2.65 -11.28 -0.59
N PHE A 95 -1.78 -10.42 -0.06
CA PHE A 95 -1.72 -9.01 -0.43
C PHE A 95 -1.47 -8.84 -1.92
N LEU A 96 -0.42 -9.49 -2.45
CA LEU A 96 -0.05 -9.39 -3.86
C LEU A 96 -1.12 -10.00 -4.77
N ALA A 97 -1.70 -11.14 -4.39
CA ALA A 97 -2.79 -11.75 -5.14
C ALA A 97 -4.01 -10.82 -5.24
N ALA A 98 -4.38 -10.15 -4.15
CA ALA A 98 -5.48 -9.18 -4.15
C ALA A 98 -5.14 -7.93 -4.97
N ALA A 99 -3.92 -7.41 -4.86
CA ALA A 99 -3.48 -6.23 -5.62
C ALA A 99 -3.45 -6.51 -7.13
N PHE A 100 -2.85 -7.63 -7.55
CA PHE A 100 -2.72 -7.99 -8.97
C PHE A 100 -3.97 -8.62 -9.59
N ALA A 101 -5.00 -8.92 -8.79
CA ALA A 101 -6.34 -9.20 -9.33
C ALA A 101 -6.97 -7.94 -9.98
N LYS A 102 -6.42 -6.74 -9.72
CA LYS A 102 -6.87 -5.48 -10.32
C LYS A 102 -6.14 -5.24 -11.64
N PRO A 103 -6.83 -5.12 -12.79
CA PRO A 103 -6.18 -4.99 -14.10
C PRO A 103 -5.46 -3.64 -14.31
N TRP A 104 -5.71 -2.66 -13.44
CA TRP A 104 -5.08 -1.34 -13.46
C TRP A 104 -3.95 -1.19 -12.42
N MET A 105 -3.60 -2.26 -11.71
CA MET A 105 -2.43 -2.29 -10.84
C MET A 105 -1.17 -2.45 -11.69
N LEU A 106 -0.24 -1.51 -11.55
CA LEU A 106 1.03 -1.50 -12.32
C LEU A 106 2.11 -2.36 -11.69
N GLY A 107 2.13 -2.45 -10.37
CA GLY A 107 3.25 -3.11 -9.70
C GLY A 107 3.27 -2.97 -8.18
N TYR A 108 4.31 -3.54 -7.61
CA TYR A 108 4.61 -3.55 -6.18
C TYR A 108 6.10 -3.31 -5.97
N LEU A 109 6.44 -2.31 -5.16
CA LEU A 109 7.81 -2.04 -4.72
C LEU A 109 7.92 -2.33 -3.22
N ARG A 110 8.65 -3.39 -2.87
CA ARG A 110 8.93 -3.76 -1.48
C ARG A 110 9.85 -2.72 -0.84
N CYS A 111 9.46 -2.21 0.33
CA CYS A 111 10.31 -1.40 1.21
C CYS A 111 11.09 -2.27 2.18
N GLN A 112 12.22 -1.75 2.60
CA GLN A 112 13.42 -2.53 2.88
C GLN A 112 13.28 -3.47 4.10
#